data_AF-A0A8T6VAR1-F1
#
_entry.id   AF-A0A8T6VAR1-F1
#
_cell.length_a   1.000
_cell.length_b   1.000
_cell.length_c   1.000
_cell.angle_alpha   90.00
_cell.angle_beta   90.00
_cell.angle_gamma   90.00
#
_symmetry.space_group_name_H-M   'P 1'
#
loop_
_entity.id
_entity.type
_entity.pdbx_description
1 polymer ?
#
loop_
_entity_poly.entity_id
_entity_poly.type
_entity_poly.pdbx_seq_one_letter_code
_entity_poly.pdbx_strand_id
1 'polypeptide(L)'
;DEGNSHQAFQTCYGPAISRIFGAMIAVHGDDSGLIFPFEVAPLQIIIIPILAKKESTKVLKYAEELKAKISKMGYRVMIDKTDRRPGEKYYFWEMKGVPIRLELGKKEAQNNQVTIFRR
;
A
#
# COMPACT_ATOMS: atom_id res chain seq x y z
N ASP A 1 -47.00 33.06 13.97
CA ASP A 1 -47.98 32.06 14.43
C ASP A 1 -49.21 32.02 13.53
N GLU A 2 -49.03 31.66 12.26
CA GLU A 2 -50.12 31.19 11.41
C GLU A 2 -49.77 29.74 11.05
N GLY A 3 -50.66 28.80 11.35
CA GLY A 3 -50.46 27.36 11.18
C GLY A 3 -50.43 26.90 9.73
N ASN A 4 -49.67 27.59 8.87
CA ASN A 4 -49.60 27.34 7.44
C ASN A 4 -48.51 26.30 7.13
N SER A 5 -48.90 25.25 6.43
CA SER A 5 -47.98 24.22 5.93
C SER A 5 -47.19 24.77 4.74
N HIS A 6 -45.85 24.65 4.80
CA HIS A 6 -44.97 25.00 3.70
C HIS A 6 -44.20 23.77 3.20
N GLN A 7 -43.90 23.74 1.90
CA GLN A 7 -43.03 22.70 1.34
C GLN A 7 -41.57 22.97 1.71
N ALA A 8 -40.84 21.90 2.03
CA ALA A 8 -39.40 21.98 2.28
C ALA A 8 -38.63 22.11 0.96
N PHE A 9 -37.57 22.92 0.96
CA PHE A 9 -36.58 22.91 -0.11
C PHE A 9 -35.63 21.73 0.08
N GLN A 10 -35.50 20.90 -0.94
CA GLN A 10 -34.67 19.70 -0.91
C GLN A 10 -33.52 19.82 -1.90
N THR A 11 -32.36 19.27 -1.51
CA THR A 11 -31.18 19.12 -2.38
C THR A 11 -30.68 17.69 -2.30
N CYS A 12 -30.12 17.18 -3.40
CA CYS A 12 -29.45 15.88 -3.42
C CYS A 12 -28.12 15.96 -4.17
N TYR A 13 -27.15 15.14 -3.76
CA TYR A 13 -25.91 14.90 -4.49
C TYR A 13 -25.55 13.41 -4.40
N GLY A 14 -24.95 12.88 -5.46
CA GLY A 14 -24.56 11.48 -5.54
C GLY A 14 -23.24 11.37 -6.30
N PRO A 15 -22.10 11.20 -5.62
CA PRO A 15 -20.85 10.98 -6.32
C PRO A 15 -20.91 9.63 -7.04
N ALA A 16 -20.51 9.61 -8.32
CA ALA A 16 -20.43 8.38 -9.09
C ALA A 16 -19.20 7.57 -8.62
N ILE A 17 -19.34 6.82 -7.51
CA ILE A 17 -18.24 6.12 -6.82
C ILE A 17 -17.41 5.28 -7.80
N SER A 18 -18.05 4.49 -8.67
CA SER A 18 -17.36 3.67 -9.66
C SER A 18 -16.54 4.49 -10.67
N ARG A 19 -17.05 5.65 -11.09
CA ARG A 19 -16.32 6.55 -12.00
C ARG A 19 -15.16 7.26 -11.32
N ILE A 20 -15.28 7.56 -10.03
CA ILE A 20 -14.18 8.14 -9.25
C ILE A 20 -13.01 7.15 -9.18
N PHE A 21 -13.28 5.87 -8.91
CA PHE A 21 -12.24 4.83 -8.97
C PHE A 21 -11.67 4.65 -10.39
N GLY A 22 -12.52 4.64 -11.42
CA GLY A 22 -12.08 4.57 -12.80
C GLY A 22 -11.18 5.75 -13.20
N ALA A 23 -11.55 6.97 -12.81
CA ALA A 23 -10.76 8.17 -13.06
C ALA A 23 -9.41 8.14 -12.33
N MET A 24 -9.37 7.71 -11.06
CA MET A 24 -8.13 7.55 -10.32
C MET A 24 -7.17 6.57 -11.01
N ILE A 25 -7.68 5.43 -11.50
CA ILE A 25 -6.87 4.46 -12.25
C ILE A 25 -6.38 5.06 -13.57
N ALA A 26 -7.23 5.76 -14.31
CA ALA A 26 -6.87 6.35 -15.59
C ALA A 26 -5.88 7.53 -15.48
N VAL A 27 -5.97 8.31 -14.40
CA VAL A 27 -5.13 9.50 -14.18
C VAL A 27 -3.76 9.11 -13.62
N HIS A 28 -3.69 8.11 -12.73
CA HIS A 28 -2.44 7.76 -12.07
C HIS A 28 -1.76 6.51 -12.63
N GLY A 29 -2.49 5.61 -13.29
CA GLY A 29 -1.91 4.40 -13.87
C GLY A 29 -0.85 4.68 -14.94
N ASP A 30 0.05 3.74 -15.13
CA ASP A 30 1.09 3.78 -16.16
C ASP A 30 1.24 2.41 -16.86
N ASP A 31 2.25 2.28 -17.72
CA ASP A 31 2.55 1.04 -18.46
C ASP A 31 2.93 -0.14 -17.55
N SER A 32 3.36 0.12 -16.32
CA SER A 32 3.72 -0.90 -15.32
C SER A 32 2.54 -1.32 -14.43
N GLY A 33 1.41 -0.59 -14.48
CA GLY A 33 0.14 -1.00 -13.90
C GLY A 33 -0.53 0.10 -13.07
N LEU A 34 -1.14 -0.30 -11.95
CA LEU A 34 -1.84 0.62 -11.07
C LEU A 34 -0.85 1.52 -10.31
N ILE A 35 -1.28 2.74 -10.00
CA ILE A 35 -0.62 3.60 -9.01
C ILE A 35 -1.72 4.16 -8.10
N PHE A 36 -1.75 3.71 -6.85
CA PHE A 36 -2.71 4.24 -5.87
C PHE A 36 -2.11 5.44 -5.12
N PRO A 37 -2.86 6.53 -4.92
CA PRO A 37 -2.50 7.53 -3.93
C PRO A 37 -2.40 6.90 -2.53
N PHE A 38 -1.42 7.34 -1.74
CA PHE A 38 -1.07 6.70 -0.46
C PHE A 38 -2.26 6.57 0.50
N GLU A 39 -3.10 7.60 0.60
CA GLU A 39 -4.23 7.63 1.53
C GLU A 39 -5.30 6.59 1.20
N VAL A 40 -5.55 6.35 -0.09
CA VAL A 40 -6.63 5.46 -0.57
C VAL A 40 -6.15 4.05 -0.90
N ALA A 41 -4.84 3.82 -0.96
CA ALA A 41 -4.27 2.52 -1.30
C ALA A 41 -4.73 1.43 -0.31
N PRO A 42 -5.34 0.32 -0.76
CA PRO A 42 -5.76 -0.76 0.15
C PRO A 42 -4.60 -1.32 0.97
N LEU A 43 -3.42 -1.39 0.36
CA LEU A 43 -2.15 -1.66 1.01
C LEU A 43 -1.21 -0.49 0.72
N GLN A 44 -0.68 0.13 1.77
CA GLN A 44 0.16 1.32 1.65
C GLN A 44 1.64 0.95 1.53
N ILE A 45 2.06 -0.04 2.33
CA ILE A 45 3.46 -0.43 2.46
C ILE A 45 3.57 -1.95 2.33
N ILE A 46 4.44 -2.42 1.43
CA ILE A 46 4.80 -3.84 1.32
C ILE A 46 6.26 -4.04 1.70
N ILE A 47 6.53 -4.99 2.59
CA ILE A 47 7.88 -5.37 3.00
C ILE A 47 8.27 -6.64 2.24
N ILE A 48 9.37 -6.60 1.51
CA ILE A 48 9.90 -7.71 0.73
C ILE A 48 11.23 -8.17 1.33
N PRO A 49 11.23 -9.28 2.10
CA PRO A 49 12.45 -9.87 2.60
C PRO A 49 13.17 -10.64 1.47
N ILE A 50 14.43 -10.31 1.25
CA ILE A 50 15.33 -10.97 0.31
C ILE A 50 16.12 -12.03 1.09
N LEU A 51 15.61 -13.26 1.07
CA LEU A 51 16.15 -14.36 1.87
C LEU A 51 17.33 -15.03 1.15
N ALA A 52 18.49 -15.08 1.82
CA ALA A 52 19.57 -15.99 1.47
C ALA A 52 19.47 -17.26 2.33
N LYS A 53 19.78 -18.44 1.77
CA LYS A 53 19.60 -19.77 2.41
C LYS A 53 20.13 -19.90 3.85
N LYS A 54 21.14 -19.11 4.25
CA LYS A 54 21.76 -19.17 5.59
C LYS A 54 21.27 -18.11 6.59
N GLU A 55 20.56 -17.07 6.14
CA GLU A 55 20.27 -15.89 6.99
C GLU A 55 18.79 -15.48 6.99
N SER A 56 17.90 -16.37 6.53
CA SER A 56 16.47 -16.11 6.43
C SER A 56 15.84 -15.70 7.75
N THR A 57 16.23 -16.31 8.88
CA THR A 57 15.63 -16.05 10.19
C THR A 57 15.88 -14.62 10.70
N LYS A 58 17.09 -14.07 10.48
CA LYS A 58 17.43 -12.70 10.95
C LYS A 58 16.66 -11.65 10.15
N VAL A 59 16.60 -11.80 8.83
CA VAL A 59 15.87 -10.90 7.93
C VAL A 59 14.37 -10.92 8.23
N LEU A 60 13.79 -12.12 8.42
CA LEU A 60 12.37 -12.25 8.76
C LEU A 60 12.04 -11.63 10.12
N LYS A 61 12.88 -11.80 11.13
CA LYS A 61 12.68 -11.16 12.43
C LYS A 61 12.68 -9.63 12.30
N TYR A 62 13.65 -9.08 11.57
CA TYR A 62 13.72 -7.63 11.33
C TYR A 62 12.48 -7.12 10.56
N ALA A 63 12.01 -7.88 9.57
CA ALA A 63 10.79 -7.56 8.83
C ALA A 63 9.54 -7.51 9.73
N GLU A 64 9.38 -8.46 10.64
CA GLU A 64 8.26 -8.48 11.60
C GLU A 64 8.33 -7.34 12.61
N GLU A 65 9.52 -7.03 13.13
CA GLU A 65 9.73 -5.88 14.01
C GLU A 65 9.38 -4.56 13.30
N LEU A 66 9.80 -4.41 12.04
CA LEU A 66 9.50 -3.24 11.23
C LEU A 66 8.00 -3.14 10.93
N LYS A 67 7.36 -4.24 10.54
CA LYS A 67 5.91 -4.30 10.34
C LYS A 67 5.17 -3.86 11.60
N ALA A 68 5.53 -4.38 12.77
CA ALA A 68 4.89 -4.03 14.03
C ALA A 68 5.02 -2.53 14.35
N LYS A 69 6.20 -1.93 14.11
CA LYS A 69 6.41 -0.48 14.28
C LYS A 69 5.52 0.34 13.34
N ILE A 70 5.51 -0.01 12.05
CA ILE A 70 4.73 0.69 11.02
C ILE A 70 3.22 0.54 11.27
N SER A 71 2.76 -0.65 11.64
CA SER A 71 1.35 -0.88 12.01
C SER A 71 0.94 -0.06 13.23
N LYS A 72 1.81 0.10 14.23
CA LYS A 72 1.54 0.96 15.40
C LYS A 72 1.40 2.43 15.04
N MET A 73 2.00 2.88 13.93
CA MET A 73 1.81 4.24 13.40
C MET A 73 0.48 4.40 12.64
N GLY A 74 -0.31 3.34 12.47
CA GLY A 74 -1.61 3.37 11.78
C GLY A 74 -1.54 3.03 10.28
N TYR A 75 -0.38 2.68 9.74
CA TYR A 75 -0.24 2.37 8.32
C TYR A 75 -0.61 0.92 7.98
N ARG A 76 -1.21 0.76 6.80
CA ARG A 76 -1.56 -0.55 6.22
C ARG A 76 -0.32 -1.19 5.62
N VAL A 77 0.30 -2.11 6.38
CA VAL A 77 1.55 -2.76 6.02
C VAL A 77 1.44 -4.29 6.00
N MET A 78 2.10 -4.91 5.02
CA MET A 78 2.16 -6.37 4.86
C MET A 78 3.60 -6.80 4.60
N ILE A 79 3.92 -8.08 4.89
CA ILE A 79 5.18 -8.72 4.51
C ILE A 79 4.88 -9.77 3.44
N ASP A 80 5.58 -9.72 2.31
CA ASP A 80 5.51 -10.75 1.28
C ASP A 80 6.44 -11.93 1.61
N LYS A 81 5.86 -12.95 2.28
CA LYS A 81 6.53 -14.20 2.64
C LYS A 81 6.50 -15.28 1.55
N THR A 82 6.02 -14.98 0.34
CA THR A 82 5.98 -15.97 -0.73
C THR A 82 7.39 -16.42 -1.13
N ASP A 83 7.55 -17.66 -1.61
CA ASP A 83 8.86 -18.18 -2.07
C ASP A 83 9.16 -17.79 -3.54
N ARG A 84 8.65 -16.64 -3.98
CA ARG A 84 8.88 -16.11 -5.33
C ARG A 84 10.23 -15.40 -5.41
N ARG A 85 10.80 -15.36 -6.61
CA ARG A 85 12.02 -14.58 -6.86
C ARG A 85 11.76 -13.09 -6.54
N PRO A 86 12.73 -12.34 -5.97
CA PRO A 86 12.54 -10.94 -5.61
C PRO A 86 11.97 -10.09 -6.76
N GLY A 87 12.50 -10.25 -7.98
CA GLY A 87 12.00 -9.54 -9.16
C GLY A 87 10.53 -9.81 -9.49
N GLU A 88 10.04 -11.02 -9.26
CA GLU A 88 8.61 -11.34 -9.45
C GLU A 88 7.74 -10.66 -8.40
N LYS A 89 8.21 -10.59 -7.15
CA LYS A 89 7.51 -9.86 -6.09
C LYS A 89 7.47 -8.37 -6.39
N TYR A 90 8.58 -7.81 -6.89
CA TYR A 90 8.68 -6.40 -7.25
C TYR A 90 7.63 -6.05 -8.30
N TYR A 91 7.64 -6.78 -9.41
CA TYR A 91 6.67 -6.60 -10.48
C TYR A 91 5.23 -6.80 -10.02
N PHE A 92 4.96 -7.83 -9.21
CA PHE A 92 3.60 -8.09 -8.72
C PHE A 92 3.05 -6.92 -7.90
N TRP A 93 3.81 -6.39 -6.95
CA TRP A 93 3.33 -5.30 -6.09
C TRP A 93 3.36 -3.93 -6.77
N GLU A 94 4.23 -3.75 -7.75
CA GLU A 94 4.30 -2.58 -8.61
C GLU A 94 3.10 -2.51 -9.56
N MET A 95 2.72 -3.63 -10.16
CA MET A 95 1.49 -3.76 -10.94
C MET A 95 0.23 -3.53 -10.10
N LYS A 96 0.23 -3.99 -8.85
CA LYS A 96 -0.87 -3.75 -7.89
C LYS A 96 -0.90 -2.31 -7.35
N GLY A 97 0.10 -1.49 -7.67
CA GLY A 97 0.13 -0.07 -7.31
C GLY A 97 0.33 0.21 -5.84
N VAL A 98 1.05 -0.66 -5.12
CA VAL A 98 1.41 -0.39 -3.72
C VAL A 98 2.36 0.82 -3.69
N PRO A 99 2.02 1.89 -2.96
CA PRO A 99 2.79 3.14 -2.98
C PRO A 99 4.25 3.01 -2.53
N ILE A 100 4.50 2.23 -1.46
CA ILE A 100 5.82 2.09 -0.85
C ILE A 100 6.20 0.62 -0.75
N ARG A 101 7.39 0.29 -1.24
CA ARG A 101 7.99 -1.03 -1.12
C ARG A 101 9.28 -0.93 -0.32
N LEU A 102 9.36 -1.70 0.76
CA LEU A 102 10.52 -1.78 1.63
C LEU A 102 11.26 -3.09 1.35
N GLU A 103 12.48 -2.98 0.89
CA GLU A 103 13.31 -4.13 0.54
C GLU A 103 14.28 -4.40 1.69
N LEU A 104 14.27 -5.64 2.19
CA LEU A 104 15.06 -6.06 3.35
C LEU A 104 15.95 -7.24 2.99
N GLY A 105 17.22 -6.95 2.73
CA GLY A 105 18.24 -7.98 2.57
C GLY A 105 19.09 -8.16 3.82
N LYS A 106 20.15 -8.95 3.65
CA LYS A 106 21.17 -9.19 4.68
C LYS A 106 21.84 -7.88 5.14
N LYS A 107 22.21 -7.02 4.20
CA LYS A 107 22.93 -5.77 4.50
C LYS A 107 22.07 -4.83 5.33
N GLU A 108 20.80 -4.70 4.96
CA GLU A 108 19.78 -3.91 5.64
C GLU A 108 19.58 -4.39 7.08
N ALA A 109 19.41 -5.71 7.27
CA ALA A 109 19.25 -6.33 8.59
C ALA A 109 20.53 -6.30 9.47
N GLN A 110 21.70 -6.08 8.88
CA GLN A 110 22.96 -5.91 9.62
C GLN A 110 23.20 -4.45 10.02
N ASN A 111 22.83 -3.51 9.14
CA ASN A 111 23.09 -2.09 9.33
C ASN A 111 21.91 -1.31 9.94
N ASN A 112 20.81 -1.99 10.30
CA ASN A 112 19.54 -1.36 10.73
C ASN A 112 19.05 -0.31 9.71
N GLN A 113 19.17 -0.63 8.44
CA GLN A 113 18.71 0.22 7.33
C GLN A 113 17.59 -0.48 6.59
N VAL A 114 16.92 0.25 5.71
CA VAL A 114 15.89 -0.28 4.80
C VAL A 114 16.08 0.38 3.45
N THR A 115 15.93 -0.38 2.37
CA THR A 115 15.87 0.19 1.02
C THR A 115 14.41 0.53 0.72
N ILE A 116 14.15 1.79 0.35
CA ILE A 116 12.80 2.28 0.09
C ILE A 116 12.66 2.50 -1.41
N PHE A 117 11.63 1.89 -1.99
CA PHE A 117 11.16 2.17 -3.34
C PHE A 117 9.79 2.83 -3.28
N ARG A 118 9.59 3.82 -4.16
CA ARG A 118 8.34 4.57 -4.31
C ARG A 118 7.76 4.29 -5.68
N ARG A 119 6.46 4.03 -5.71
CA ARG A 119 5.66 3.95 -6.92
C ARG A 119 5.19 5.34 -7.38
#